data_AF-A0A7S0FQP0-F1
#
_entry.id   AF-A0A7S0FQP0-F1
#
_cell.length_a   1.000
_cell.length_b   1.000
_cell.length_c   1.000
_cell.angle_alpha   90.00
_cell.angle_beta   90.00
_cell.angle_gamma   90.00
#
_symmetry.space_group_name_H-M   'P 1'
#
loop_
_entity.id
_entity.type
_entity.pdbx_description
1 polymer ?
#
loop_
_entity_poly.entity_id
_entity_poly.type
_entity_poly.pdbx_seq_one_letter_code
_entity_poly.pdbx_strand_id
1 'polypeptide(L)'
;LLSLDGPPGEVTVWFDVTSLGLTVLCCTAAFTAISGPSPAGANLVDWVRDGVRFRSLVQTLTNEVCSGEVETGTASAGEVCLRPPAARSAGVEYVAECSLRISVLSVDGDGAEVEASATLAGLRCRQRHGPRAGAGEAGPAAELPVRERGPPPGSSEAGDR
;
A
#
# COMPACT_ATOMS: atom_id res chain seq x y z
N LEU A 1 -24.30 -9.41 -10.05
CA LEU A 1 -24.12 -7.97 -9.77
C LEU A 1 -24.05 -7.82 -8.26
N LEU A 2 -22.84 -7.71 -7.71
CA LEU A 2 -22.67 -7.48 -6.27
C LEU A 2 -23.22 -6.08 -5.94
N SER A 3 -24.14 -6.01 -4.98
CA SER A 3 -24.67 -4.72 -4.52
C SER A 3 -23.55 -3.97 -3.79
N LEU A 4 -23.17 -2.80 -4.31
CA LEU A 4 -22.07 -1.98 -3.77
C LEU A 4 -22.55 -0.97 -2.71
N ASP A 5 -23.82 -1.02 -2.32
CA ASP A 5 -24.40 -0.16 -1.28
C ASP A 5 -24.04 -0.67 0.11
N GLY A 6 -22.88 -0.24 0.60
CA GLY A 6 -22.51 -0.32 2.02
C GLY A 6 -23.23 0.75 2.86
N PRO A 7 -23.28 0.60 4.19
CA PRO A 7 -23.78 1.65 5.08
C PRO A 7 -23.08 3.00 4.82
N PRO A 8 -23.76 4.14 4.97
CA PRO A 8 -23.15 5.44 4.77
C PRO A 8 -21.95 5.62 5.71
N GLY A 9 -20.77 5.79 5.14
CA GLY A 9 -19.51 5.95 5.86
C GLY A 9 -18.65 4.68 5.98
N GLU A 10 -19.13 3.55 5.48
CA GLU A 10 -18.34 2.33 5.35
C GLU A 10 -17.73 2.21 3.95
N VAL A 11 -16.52 1.65 3.91
CA VAL A 11 -15.75 1.48 2.68
C VAL A 11 -15.37 0.03 2.54
N THR A 12 -15.76 -0.62 1.44
CA THR A 12 -15.51 -2.06 1.24
C THR A 12 -14.65 -2.31 0.01
N VAL A 13 -13.74 -3.26 0.13
CA VAL A 13 -12.89 -3.76 -0.96
C VAL A 13 -12.96 -5.28 -0.98
N TRP A 14 -13.18 -5.85 -2.16
CA TRP A 14 -13.14 -7.28 -2.43
C TRP A 14 -11.80 -7.64 -3.06
N PHE A 15 -11.23 -8.76 -2.67
CA PHE A 15 -9.89 -9.15 -3.11
C PHE A 15 -9.77 -10.67 -3.24
N ASP A 16 -8.81 -11.09 -4.06
CA ASP A 16 -8.44 -12.48 -4.26
C ASP A 16 -7.56 -12.99 -3.11
N VAL A 17 -8.06 -13.96 -2.35
CA VAL A 17 -7.35 -14.60 -1.23
C VAL A 17 -6.22 -15.53 -1.67
N THR A 18 -6.25 -16.00 -2.93
CA THR A 18 -5.22 -16.89 -3.48
C THR A 18 -3.98 -16.12 -3.92
N SER A 19 -4.14 -14.82 -4.22
CA SER A 19 -3.05 -13.92 -4.56
C SER A 19 -2.20 -13.56 -3.33
N LEU A 20 -0.87 -13.65 -3.47
CA LEU A 20 0.08 -13.23 -2.44
C LEU A 20 -0.09 -11.75 -2.03
N GLY A 21 -0.54 -10.91 -2.97
CA GLY A 21 -0.74 -9.48 -2.77
C GLY A 21 -2.14 -9.09 -2.30
N LEU A 22 -3.05 -10.06 -2.14
CA LEU A 22 -4.49 -9.84 -1.96
C LEU A 22 -5.01 -8.88 -3.05
N THR A 23 -4.90 -9.33 -4.30
CA THR A 23 -5.20 -8.51 -5.47
C THR A 23 -6.64 -8.01 -5.42
N VAL A 24 -6.84 -6.70 -5.51
CA VAL A 24 -8.15 -6.06 -5.46
C VAL A 24 -8.96 -6.47 -6.70
N LEU A 25 -10.14 -7.02 -6.49
CA LEU A 25 -11.07 -7.42 -7.55
C LEU A 25 -12.01 -6.26 -7.89
N CYS A 26 -12.65 -5.70 -6.87
CA CYS A 26 -13.54 -4.55 -6.98
C CYS A 26 -13.65 -3.84 -5.62
N CYS A 27 -14.30 -2.69 -5.59
CA CYS A 27 -14.46 -1.90 -4.38
C CYS A 27 -15.66 -0.95 -4.47
N THR A 28 -16.05 -0.38 -3.34
CA THR A 28 -17.05 0.70 -3.32
C THR A 28 -16.46 2.01 -3.87
N ALA A 29 -17.34 2.92 -4.30
CA ALA A 29 -16.93 4.24 -4.79
C ALA A 29 -16.14 5.05 -3.74
N ALA A 30 -16.47 4.88 -2.45
CA ALA A 30 -15.76 5.50 -1.35
C ALA A 30 -14.31 5.00 -1.23
N PHE A 31 -14.05 3.74 -1.58
CA PHE A 31 -12.69 3.20 -1.59
C PHE A 31 -11.88 3.80 -2.73
N THR A 32 -12.48 3.96 -3.91
CA THR A 32 -11.87 4.67 -5.04
C THR A 32 -11.53 6.11 -4.68
N ALA A 33 -12.38 6.79 -3.92
CA ALA A 33 -12.13 8.17 -3.49
C ALA A 33 -10.85 8.33 -2.64
N ILE A 34 -10.49 7.32 -1.85
CA ILE A 34 -9.29 7.34 -0.99
C ILE A 34 -8.07 6.70 -1.65
N SER A 35 -8.27 5.74 -2.56
CA SER A 35 -7.19 4.99 -3.20
C SER A 35 -6.70 5.61 -4.51
N GLY A 36 -7.55 6.39 -5.17
CA GLY A 36 -7.32 6.92 -6.51
C GLY A 36 -8.04 6.11 -7.59
N PRO A 37 -7.86 6.48 -8.87
CA PRO A 37 -8.55 5.82 -9.97
C PRO A 37 -8.09 4.36 -10.14
N SER A 38 -9.05 3.48 -10.38
CA SER A 38 -8.84 2.07 -10.75
C SER A 38 -7.99 1.25 -9.77
N PRO A 39 -8.47 1.01 -8.53
CA PRO A 39 -7.77 0.16 -7.57
C PRO A 39 -7.76 -1.33 -7.94
N ALA A 40 -8.63 -1.76 -8.86
CA ALA A 40 -8.68 -3.15 -9.33
C ALA A 40 -7.36 -3.60 -9.96
N GLY A 41 -6.92 -4.81 -9.62
CA GLY A 41 -5.63 -5.38 -10.02
C GLY A 41 -4.45 -4.96 -9.14
N ALA A 42 -4.62 -3.97 -8.25
CA ALA A 42 -3.56 -3.59 -7.32
C ALA A 42 -3.44 -4.57 -6.16
N ASN A 43 -2.24 -4.65 -5.57
CA ASN A 43 -1.99 -5.45 -4.38
C ASN A 43 -2.39 -4.67 -3.12
N LEU A 44 -3.44 -5.13 -2.43
CA LEU A 44 -3.92 -4.49 -1.20
C LEU A 44 -2.86 -4.53 -0.08
N VAL A 45 -2.07 -5.60 -0.02
CA VAL A 45 -0.99 -5.77 0.97
C VAL A 45 0.02 -4.63 0.92
N ASP A 46 0.32 -4.10 -0.27
CA ASP A 46 1.28 -3.00 -0.45
C ASP A 46 0.75 -1.67 0.10
N TRP A 47 -0.56 -1.58 0.34
CA TRP A 47 -1.22 -0.37 0.84
C TRP A 47 -1.37 -0.43 2.35
N VAL A 48 -1.43 -1.62 2.95
CA VAL A 48 -1.53 -1.79 4.39
C VAL A 48 -0.15 -1.58 5.04
N ARG A 49 -0.05 -0.72 6.05
CA ARG A 49 1.21 -0.41 6.73
C ARG A 49 1.90 -1.66 7.29
N ASP A 50 1.13 -2.60 7.83
CA ASP A 50 1.59 -3.92 8.29
C ASP A 50 0.97 -5.02 7.41
N GLY A 51 1.30 -4.97 6.12
CA GLY A 51 0.70 -5.85 5.11
C GLY A 51 0.97 -7.34 5.37
N VAL A 52 2.13 -7.69 5.93
CA VAL A 52 2.48 -9.09 6.24
C VAL A 52 1.55 -9.65 7.33
N ARG A 53 1.36 -8.90 8.43
CA ARG A 53 0.43 -9.32 9.49
C ARG A 53 -1.01 -9.38 8.98
N PHE A 54 -1.43 -8.40 8.20
CA PHE A 54 -2.77 -8.38 7.61
C PHE A 54 -3.01 -9.60 6.71
N ARG A 55 -2.06 -9.92 5.83
CA ARG A 55 -2.13 -11.12 4.98
C ARG A 55 -2.17 -12.39 5.80
N SER A 56 -1.35 -12.51 6.83
CA SER A 56 -1.36 -13.69 7.71
C SER A 56 -2.74 -13.88 8.36
N LEU A 57 -3.38 -12.80 8.79
CA LEU A 57 -4.72 -12.84 9.38
C LEU A 57 -5.77 -13.31 8.36
N VAL A 58 -5.74 -12.75 7.13
CA VAL A 58 -6.64 -13.17 6.04
C VAL A 58 -6.45 -14.65 5.74
N GLN A 59 -5.21 -15.14 5.66
CA GLN A 59 -4.93 -16.55 5.41
C GLN A 59 -5.46 -17.46 6.53
N THR A 60 -5.24 -17.09 7.79
CA THR A 60 -5.77 -17.84 8.93
C THR A 60 -7.28 -17.97 8.85
N LEU A 61 -7.98 -16.84 8.65
CA LEU A 61 -9.45 -16.84 8.54
C LEU A 61 -9.94 -17.64 7.33
N THR A 62 -9.21 -17.57 6.20
CA THR A 62 -9.53 -18.34 4.99
C THR A 62 -9.44 -19.83 5.27
N ASN A 63 -8.37 -20.28 5.97
CA ASN A 63 -8.17 -21.68 6.31
C ASN A 63 -9.24 -22.19 7.28
N GLU A 64 -9.57 -21.42 8.31
CA GLU A 64 -10.64 -21.76 9.27
C GLU A 64 -11.98 -21.95 8.54
N VAL A 65 -12.33 -21.02 7.64
CA VAL A 65 -13.57 -21.13 6.85
C VAL A 65 -13.54 -22.32 5.88
N CYS A 66 -12.44 -22.52 5.15
CA CYS A 66 -12.33 -23.62 4.18
C CYS A 66 -12.25 -25.01 4.84
N SER A 67 -11.75 -25.09 6.07
CA SER A 67 -11.72 -26.34 6.84
C SER A 67 -13.09 -26.73 7.41
N GLY A 68 -14.09 -25.84 7.32
CA GLY A 68 -15.41 -26.04 7.91
C GLY A 68 -15.44 -25.84 9.43
N GLU A 69 -14.35 -25.33 10.04
CA GLU A 69 -14.36 -24.92 11.44
C GLU A 69 -15.30 -23.74 11.69
N VAL A 70 -15.55 -22.92 10.66
CA VAL A 70 -16.47 -21.77 10.68
C VAL A 70 -17.25 -21.71 9.37
N GLU A 71 -18.59 -21.63 9.42
CA GLU A 71 -19.46 -21.62 8.22
C GLU A 71 -19.24 -20.40 7.33
N THR A 72 -19.12 -19.22 7.94
CA THR A 72 -18.71 -17.95 7.30
C THR A 72 -18.05 -17.08 8.36
N GLY A 73 -16.85 -16.59 8.06
CA GLY A 73 -16.04 -15.87 9.03
C GLY A 73 -16.16 -14.38 8.85
N THR A 74 -16.73 -13.67 9.83
CA THR A 74 -16.45 -12.23 10.00
C THR A 74 -15.49 -12.09 11.18
N ALA A 75 -14.32 -11.50 10.95
CA ALA A 75 -13.33 -11.26 11.99
C ALA A 75 -12.91 -9.81 12.01
N SER A 76 -12.72 -9.25 13.20
CA SER A 76 -12.09 -7.94 13.33
C SER A 76 -10.59 -8.07 13.05
N ALA A 77 -10.09 -7.27 12.12
CA ALA A 77 -8.66 -7.05 11.92
C ALA A 77 -8.12 -5.91 12.81
N GLY A 78 -8.98 -5.31 13.63
CA GLY A 78 -8.66 -4.15 14.46
C GLY A 78 -8.42 -2.89 13.63
N GLU A 79 -7.64 -1.96 14.17
CA GLU A 79 -7.27 -0.73 13.46
C GLU A 79 -6.24 -1.02 12.37
N VAL A 80 -6.59 -0.75 11.12
CA VAL A 80 -5.72 -0.86 9.95
C VAL A 80 -5.35 0.53 9.44
N CYS A 81 -4.07 0.67 9.05
CA CYS A 81 -3.55 1.87 8.44
C CYS A 81 -3.26 1.64 6.96
N LEU A 82 -3.94 2.39 6.09
CA LEU A 82 -3.85 2.33 4.65
C LEU A 82 -3.06 3.51 4.09
N ARG A 83 -2.19 3.21 3.13
CA ARG A 83 -1.34 4.14 2.39
C ARG A 83 -1.39 3.81 0.91
N PRO A 84 -2.55 3.98 0.26
CA PRO A 84 -2.65 3.83 -1.18
C PRO A 84 -1.72 4.82 -1.89
N PRO A 85 -1.35 4.58 -3.16
CA PRO A 85 -0.32 5.36 -3.86
C PRO A 85 -0.56 6.88 -3.84
N ALA A 86 -1.80 7.32 -4.03
CA ALA A 86 -2.17 8.73 -4.00
C ALA A 86 -1.93 9.34 -2.60
N ALA A 87 -2.40 8.68 -1.54
CA ALA A 87 -2.21 9.11 -0.16
C ALA A 87 -0.72 9.14 0.23
N ARG A 88 0.02 8.10 -0.15
CA ARG A 88 1.47 8.01 0.10
C ARG A 88 2.21 9.20 -0.50
N SER A 89 1.88 9.56 -1.74
CA SER A 89 2.47 10.70 -2.45
C SER A 89 2.12 12.04 -1.78
N ALA A 90 0.94 12.13 -1.18
CA ALA A 90 0.48 13.30 -0.42
C ALA A 90 0.98 13.33 1.04
N GLY A 91 1.74 12.33 1.49
CA GLY A 91 2.14 12.20 2.91
C GLY A 91 0.96 11.94 3.85
N VAL A 92 -0.12 11.35 3.34
CA VAL A 92 -1.36 11.04 4.05
C VAL A 92 -1.45 9.55 4.33
N GLU A 93 -2.06 9.21 5.46
CA GLU A 93 -2.42 7.85 5.82
C GLU A 93 -3.89 7.82 6.25
N TYR A 94 -4.60 6.77 5.85
CA TYR A 94 -5.95 6.50 6.32
C TYR A 94 -5.91 5.47 7.44
N VAL A 95 -6.67 5.70 8.49
CA VAL A 95 -6.75 4.82 9.66
C VAL A 95 -8.21 4.49 9.89
N ALA A 96 -8.55 3.20 9.93
CA ALA A 96 -9.93 2.75 10.06
C ALA A 96 -9.98 1.46 10.87
N GLU A 97 -11.12 1.19 11.49
CA GLU A 97 -11.42 -0.14 12.00
C GLU A 97 -11.75 -1.04 10.82
N CYS A 98 -11.12 -2.21 10.76
CA CYS A 98 -11.24 -3.14 9.66
C CYS A 98 -11.92 -4.42 10.12
N SER A 99 -12.95 -4.83 9.38
CA SER A 99 -13.60 -6.13 9.51
C SER A 99 -13.38 -6.93 8.24
N LEU A 100 -12.89 -8.15 8.38
CA LEU A 100 -12.72 -9.11 7.29
C LEU A 100 -13.94 -9.99 7.21
N ARG A 101 -14.45 -10.23 6.01
CA ARG A 101 -15.52 -11.19 5.75
C ARG A 101 -15.05 -12.18 4.70
N ILE A 102 -15.14 -13.47 5.02
CA ILE A 102 -14.82 -14.58 4.12
C ILE A 102 -16.04 -15.49 4.02
N SER A 103 -16.41 -15.84 2.80
CA SER A 103 -17.58 -16.67 2.52
C SER A 103 -17.27 -17.68 1.42
N VAL A 104 -17.64 -18.93 1.64
CA VAL A 104 -17.57 -19.97 0.60
C VAL A 104 -18.83 -19.85 -0.26
N LEU A 105 -18.65 -19.56 -1.54
CA LEU A 105 -19.75 -19.42 -2.50
C LEU A 105 -20.21 -20.79 -3.01
N SER A 106 -19.26 -21.67 -3.28
CA SER A 106 -19.51 -23.02 -3.77
C SER A 106 -18.37 -23.96 -3.37
N VAL A 107 -18.67 -25.25 -3.29
CA VAL A 107 -17.68 -26.32 -3.13
C VAL A 107 -17.95 -27.32 -4.23
N ASP A 108 -16.97 -27.51 -5.11
CA ASP A 108 -17.04 -28.44 -6.23
C ASP A 108 -15.82 -29.36 -6.23
N GLY A 109 -15.76 -30.27 -7.21
CA GLY A 109 -14.71 -31.28 -7.29
C GLY A 109 -13.29 -30.72 -7.48
N ASP A 110 -13.16 -29.45 -7.87
CA ASP A 110 -11.88 -28.77 -8.11
C ASP A 110 -11.48 -27.83 -6.95
N GLY A 111 -12.36 -27.60 -5.97
CA GLY A 111 -12.04 -26.78 -4.80
C GLY A 111 -13.24 -26.05 -4.20
N ALA A 112 -12.95 -25.07 -3.36
CA ALA A 112 -13.94 -24.15 -2.82
C ALA A 112 -13.77 -22.78 -3.47
N GLU A 113 -14.86 -22.23 -4.01
CA GLU A 113 -14.92 -20.85 -4.47
C GLU A 113 -15.12 -19.94 -3.26
N VAL A 114 -14.20 -19.01 -3.03
CA VAL A 114 -14.19 -18.16 -1.83
C VAL A 114 -14.29 -16.69 -2.24
N GLU A 115 -15.26 -15.99 -1.64
CA GLU A 115 -15.34 -14.53 -1.67
C GLU A 115 -14.74 -13.96 -0.38
N ALA A 116 -13.85 -12.97 -0.53
CA ALA A 116 -13.30 -12.23 0.60
C ALA A 116 -13.42 -10.72 0.40
N SER A 117 -13.69 -10.03 1.50
CA SER A 117 -13.76 -8.58 1.54
C SER A 117 -13.24 -8.02 2.86
N ALA A 118 -12.78 -6.77 2.79
CA ALA A 118 -12.44 -5.95 3.95
C ALA A 118 -13.35 -4.73 3.95
N THR A 119 -14.05 -4.52 5.06
CA THR A 119 -14.85 -3.32 5.33
C THR A 119 -14.13 -2.44 6.33
N LEU A 120 -13.99 -1.17 5.97
CA LEU A 120 -13.33 -0.13 6.75
C LEU A 120 -14.40 0.82 7.29
N ALA A 121 -14.46 0.93 8.61
CA ALA A 121 -15.37 1.82 9.33
C ALA A 121 -14.59 2.91 10.06
N GLY A 122 -15.25 4.06 10.25
CA GLY A 122 -14.69 5.18 11.02
C GLY A 122 -13.40 5.73 10.44
N LEU A 123 -13.34 5.86 9.10
CA LEU A 123 -12.13 6.26 8.37
C LEU A 123 -11.63 7.65 8.80
N ARG A 124 -10.38 7.72 9.25
CA ARG A 124 -9.70 8.94 9.70
C ARG A 124 -8.50 9.21 8.80
N CYS A 125 -8.30 10.48 8.45
CA CYS A 125 -7.11 10.93 7.73
C CYS A 125 -6.05 11.43 8.72
N ARG A 126 -4.81 10.97 8.59
CA ARG A 126 -3.65 11.47 9.33
C ARG A 126 -2.61 11.98 8.35
N GLN A 127 -2.23 13.25 8.49
CA GLN A 127 -1.11 13.81 7.74
C GLN A 127 0.18 13.48 8.48
N ARG A 128 1.14 12.87 7.79
CA ARG A 128 2.50 12.77 8.33
C ARG A 128 3.08 14.17 8.29
N HIS A 129 3.21 14.81 9.45
CA HIS A 129 4.20 15.87 9.59
C HIS A 129 5.57 15.21 9.44
N GLY A 130 6.06 15.11 8.20
CA GLY A 130 7.48 14.91 7.97
C GLY A 130 8.26 16.01 8.69
N PRO A 131 9.54 15.78 9.06
CA PRO A 131 10.40 16.87 9.46
C PRO A 131 10.33 17.92 8.36
N ARG A 132 9.81 19.11 8.72
CA ARG A 132 9.70 20.26 7.84
C ARG A 132 11.07 20.40 7.15
N ALA A 133 11.12 20.18 5.85
CA ALA A 133 12.29 20.49 5.05
C ALA A 133 12.47 22.01 5.10
N GLY A 134 13.08 22.48 6.18
CA GLY A 134 13.42 23.86 6.41
C GLY A 134 14.85 24.07 5.95
N ALA A 135 15.01 25.11 5.14
CA ALA A 135 16.25 25.85 4.88
C ALA A 135 17.34 25.10 4.09
N GLY A 136 17.23 25.18 2.77
CA GLY A 136 18.33 24.96 1.83
C GLY A 136 18.17 25.83 0.59
N GLU A 137 17.64 27.05 0.72
CA GLU A 137 17.70 28.06 -0.33
C GLU A 137 19.10 28.71 -0.28
N ALA A 138 20.10 27.98 -0.77
CA ALA A 138 21.37 28.57 -1.17
C ALA A 138 21.18 29.09 -2.60
N GLY A 139 21.05 30.41 -2.73
CA GLY A 139 20.92 31.09 -4.02
C GLY A 139 22.08 30.81 -4.98
N PRO A 140 21.91 31.15 -6.26
CA PRO A 140 22.88 30.84 -7.31
C PRO A 140 24.16 31.66 -7.10
N ALA A 141 25.25 31.00 -6.73
CA ALA A 141 26.57 31.60 -6.84
C ALA A 141 26.95 31.65 -8.32
N ALA A 142 26.81 32.85 -8.88
CA ALA A 142 27.28 33.20 -10.21
C ALA A 142 28.78 32.89 -10.37
N GLU A 143 29.05 32.33 -11.54
CA GLU A 143 30.34 32.09 -12.19
C GLU A 143 31.22 33.35 -12.24
N LEU A 144 32.52 33.21 -11.94
CA LEU A 144 33.59 34.15 -12.34
C LEU A 144 34.93 33.39 -12.54
N PRO A 145 35.87 33.93 -13.35
CA PRO A 145 36.53 33.16 -14.41
C PRO A 145 37.94 32.64 -14.10
N VAL A 146 38.34 31.70 -14.96
CA VAL A 146 39.67 31.18 -15.25
C VAL A 146 40.79 32.20 -15.01
N ARG A 147 41.75 31.82 -14.14
CA ARG A 147 43.10 32.41 -14.13
C ARG A 147 44.10 31.38 -14.61
N GLU A 148 44.56 31.57 -15.84
CA GLU A 148 45.80 30.98 -16.33
C GLU A 148 46.96 31.32 -15.38
N ARG A 149 47.72 30.31 -14.97
CA ARG A 149 49.09 30.47 -14.50
C ARG A 149 49.97 29.59 -15.38
N GLY A 150 50.85 30.26 -16.12
CA GLY A 150 51.80 29.65 -17.05
C GLY A 150 52.85 28.74 -16.39
N PRO A 151 53.67 28.08 -17.22
CA PRO A 151 54.76 27.18 -16.79
C PRO A 151 56.02 28.02 -16.47
N PRO A 152 57.25 27.50 -16.19
CA PRO A 152 57.84 26.14 -16.08
C PRO A 152 58.68 26.05 -14.74
N PRO A 153 59.85 25.36 -14.51
CA PRO A 153 60.67 24.46 -15.36
C PRO A 153 61.20 23.15 -14.74
N GLY A 154 61.49 22.22 -15.65
CA GLY A 154 62.64 21.29 -15.75
C GLY A 154 63.28 20.62 -14.54
N SER A 155 63.41 19.28 -14.62
CA SER A 155 64.63 18.45 -14.43
C SER A 155 64.23 16.99 -14.76
N SER A 156 64.74 16.36 -15.83
CA SER A 156 65.89 15.41 -15.82
C SER A 156 65.83 14.42 -14.65
N GLU A 157 65.84 13.09 -14.76
CA GLU A 157 66.62 12.12 -15.56
C GLU A 157 65.98 10.71 -15.33
N ALA A 158 65.84 9.84 -16.34
CA ALA A 158 66.71 8.69 -16.68
C ALA A 158 66.59 7.42 -15.80
N GLY A 159 66.51 6.25 -16.45
CA GLY A 159 66.72 4.89 -15.92
C GLY A 159 65.43 4.05 -15.91
N ASP A 160 65.12 3.21 -16.90
CA ASP A 160 65.77 1.95 -17.32
C ASP A 160 65.86 0.91 -16.20
N ARG A 161 64.87 -0.01 -16.18
CA ARG A 161 65.02 -1.47 -16.05
C ARG A 161 63.67 -2.19 -16.08
#